data_AF-A0A376KZH7-F1
#
_entry.id   AF-A0A376KZH7-F1
#
_cell.length_a   1.000
_cell.length_b   1.000
_cell.length_c   1.000
_cell.angle_alpha   90.00
_cell.angle_beta   90.00
_cell.angle_gamma   90.00
#
_symmetry.space_group_name_H-M   'P 1'
#
loop_
_entity.id
_entity.type
_entity.pdbx_description
1 polymer ?
#
loop_
_entity_poly.entity_id
_entity_poly.type
_entity_poly.pdbx_seq_one_letter_code
_entity_poly.pdbx_strand_id
1 'polypeptide(L)'
;MQWKPVTCTPRQCSTLLNTVELATLGATLAAGGVNPLTHKRVLQADNVPYILAEMMMEGLYGRSGEWAYRVGLPGKSGVGGGILAVVPGVMGIAAFSPTAGRRRPTVFAVKKMVASVAKQLGYNGV
;
A
#
# COMPACT_ATOMS: atom_id res chain seq x y z
N MET A 1 -15.07 -5.37 30.41
CA MET A 1 -14.20 -5.16 29.22
C MET A 1 -14.13 -3.67 28.93
N GLN A 2 -12.99 -3.03 29.17
CA GLN A 2 -12.82 -1.58 28.95
C GLN A 2 -12.18 -1.35 27.58
N TRP A 3 -12.99 -0.97 26.59
CA TRP A 3 -12.54 -0.63 25.24
C TRP A 3 -11.70 0.68 25.29
N LYS A 4 -10.42 0.64 24.89
CA LYS A 4 -9.52 1.82 24.83
C LYS A 4 -9.12 2.23 23.39
N PRO A 5 -10.08 2.43 22.47
CA PRO A 5 -9.79 2.62 21.04
C PRO A 5 -8.92 3.85 20.74
N VAL A 6 -9.12 4.95 21.47
CA VAL A 6 -8.47 6.24 21.21
C VAL A 6 -6.94 6.20 21.37
N THR A 7 -6.42 5.30 22.20
CA THR A 7 -4.97 5.22 22.44
C THR A 7 -4.24 4.23 21.52
N CYS A 8 -4.96 3.37 20.80
CA CYS A 8 -4.36 2.37 19.92
C CYS A 8 -4.01 2.96 18.55
N THR A 9 -4.91 3.74 17.94
CA THR A 9 -4.71 4.38 16.64
C THR A 9 -3.47 5.29 16.55
N PRO A 10 -3.21 6.21 17.50
CA PRO A 10 -2.02 7.06 17.41
C PRO A 10 -0.73 6.24 17.53
N ARG A 11 -0.73 5.14 18.28
CA ARG A 11 0.42 4.23 18.36
C ARG A 11 0.67 3.52 17.04
N GLN A 12 -0.37 2.98 16.42
CA GLN A 12 -0.28 2.33 15.11
C GLN A 12 0.24 3.30 14.02
N CYS A 13 -0.25 4.54 14.01
CA CYS A 13 0.15 5.56 13.04
C CYS A 13 1.53 6.18 13.29
N SER A 14 2.15 5.95 14.45
CA SER A 14 3.46 6.52 14.81
C SER A 14 4.61 5.53 14.66
N THR A 15 4.36 4.36 14.06
CA THR A 15 5.41 3.38 13.78
C THR A 15 6.26 3.84 12.60
N LEU A 16 7.59 3.76 12.76
CA LEU A 16 8.54 4.07 11.70
C LEU A 16 8.86 2.80 10.91
N LEU A 17 8.88 2.94 9.59
CA LEU A 17 9.22 1.88 8.65
C LEU A 17 9.93 2.47 7.43
N ASN A 18 10.87 1.72 6.87
CA ASN A 18 11.58 2.08 5.65
C ASN A 18 10.81 1.60 4.39
N THR A 19 11.21 2.07 3.21
CA THR A 19 10.53 1.73 1.94
C THR A 19 10.59 0.22 1.63
N VAL A 20 11.66 -0.46 2.03
CA VAL A 20 11.84 -1.91 1.80
C VAL A 20 10.90 -2.71 2.69
N GLU A 21 10.72 -2.31 3.94
CA GLU A 21 9.74 -2.88 4.87
C GLU A 21 8.32 -2.66 4.35
N LEU A 22 8.02 -1.47 3.83
CA LEU A 22 6.74 -1.17 3.20
C LEU A 22 6.49 -2.06 1.96
N ALA A 23 7.51 -2.26 1.12
CA ALA A 23 7.41 -3.18 -0.02
C ALA A 23 7.22 -4.63 0.43
N THR A 24 7.87 -5.04 1.52
CA THR A 24 7.74 -6.37 2.12
C THR A 24 6.32 -6.62 2.63
N LEU A 25 5.67 -5.59 3.21
CA LEU A 25 4.25 -5.65 3.58
C LEU A 25 3.36 -5.90 2.35
N GLY A 26 3.59 -5.17 1.27
CA GLY A 26 2.86 -5.39 0.01
C GLY A 26 3.13 -6.78 -0.58
N ALA A 27 4.38 -7.25 -0.53
CA ALA A 27 4.76 -8.57 -1.02
C ALA A 27 4.14 -9.70 -0.18
N THR A 28 3.97 -9.47 1.13
CA THR A 28 3.25 -10.40 2.02
C THR A 28 1.78 -10.52 1.63
N LEU A 29 1.14 -9.40 1.24
CA LEU A 29 -0.22 -9.41 0.70
C LEU A 29 -0.27 -10.07 -0.69
N ALA A 30 0.69 -9.77 -1.57
CA ALA A 30 0.79 -10.40 -2.89
C ALA A 30 0.92 -11.93 -2.79
N ALA A 31 1.66 -12.42 -1.80
CA ALA A 31 1.88 -13.85 -1.55
C ALA A 31 0.78 -14.54 -0.72
N GLY A 32 -0.44 -13.96 -0.65
CA GLY A 32 -1.56 -14.59 0.04
C GLY A 32 -1.37 -14.69 1.55
N GLY A 33 -0.68 -13.72 2.15
CA GLY A 33 -0.49 -13.61 3.59
C GLY A 33 0.78 -14.26 4.13
N VAL A 34 1.68 -14.73 3.27
CA VAL A 34 2.99 -15.29 3.66
C VAL A 34 4.06 -14.25 3.44
N ASN A 35 4.85 -13.94 4.48
CA ASN A 35 5.95 -13.01 4.33
C ASN A 35 7.08 -13.67 3.52
N PRO A 36 7.50 -13.11 2.37
CA PRO A 36 8.45 -13.76 1.48
C PRO A 36 9.89 -13.79 2.02
N LEU A 37 10.24 -12.93 2.97
CA LEU A 37 11.58 -12.89 3.57
C LEU A 37 11.72 -13.86 4.74
N THR A 38 10.66 -14.01 5.54
CA THR A 38 10.68 -14.87 6.73
C THR A 38 10.02 -16.23 6.50
N HIS A 39 9.34 -16.41 5.37
CA HIS A 39 8.51 -17.58 5.02
C HIS A 39 7.40 -17.90 6.02
N LYS A 40 7.04 -16.96 6.90
CA LYS A 40 6.00 -17.13 7.91
C LYS A 40 4.65 -16.66 7.37
N ARG A 41 3.59 -17.44 7.63
CA ARG A 41 2.21 -17.02 7.41
C ARG A 41 1.81 -15.99 8.48
N VAL A 42 1.47 -14.79 8.03
CA VAL A 42 1.00 -13.68 8.86
C VAL A 42 -0.52 -13.53 8.73
N LEU A 43 -1.08 -13.81 7.56
CA LEU A 43 -2.51 -13.76 7.29
C LEU A 43 -3.01 -15.07 6.67
N GLN A 44 -4.25 -15.42 6.96
CA GLN A 44 -4.97 -16.45 6.20
C GLN A 44 -5.19 -15.93 4.77
N ALA A 45 -5.00 -16.81 3.78
CA ALA A 45 -5.11 -16.43 2.37
C ALA A 45 -6.50 -15.85 2.05
N ASP A 46 -7.54 -16.40 2.66
CA ASP A 46 -8.93 -15.97 2.47
C ASP A 46 -9.19 -14.52 2.92
N ASN A 47 -8.38 -14.00 3.86
CA ASN A 47 -8.52 -12.63 4.35
C ASN A 47 -7.87 -11.58 3.43
N VAL A 48 -6.93 -12.01 2.58
CA VAL A 48 -6.15 -11.11 1.73
C VAL A 48 -7.01 -10.42 0.65
N PRO A 49 -7.89 -11.11 -0.09
CA PRO A 49 -8.76 -10.46 -1.07
C PRO A 49 -9.59 -9.31 -0.50
N TYR A 50 -10.11 -9.43 0.73
CA TYR A 50 -10.86 -8.36 1.38
C TYR A 50 -9.99 -7.11 1.63
N ILE A 51 -8.75 -7.31 2.09
CA ILE A 51 -7.81 -6.21 2.30
C ILE A 51 -7.47 -5.53 0.97
N LEU A 52 -7.22 -6.32 -0.08
CA LEU A 52 -6.90 -5.79 -1.41
C LEU A 52 -8.08 -5.03 -2.02
N ALA A 53 -9.32 -5.48 -1.80
CA ALA A 53 -10.52 -4.79 -2.23
C ALA A 53 -10.65 -3.41 -1.57
N GLU A 54 -10.47 -3.32 -0.25
CA GLU A 54 -10.49 -2.03 0.47
C GLU A 54 -9.36 -1.09 0.03
N MET A 55 -8.17 -1.64 -0.21
CA MET A 55 -7.04 -0.88 -0.78
C MET A 55 -7.37 -0.32 -2.18
N MET A 56 -8.10 -1.08 -2.99
CA MET A 56 -8.50 -0.64 -4.33
C MET A 56 -9.54 0.48 -4.27
N MET A 57 -10.53 0.37 -3.38
CA MET A 57 -11.67 1.30 -3.33
C MET A 57 -11.34 2.61 -2.60
N GLU A 58 -10.63 2.55 -1.47
CA GLU A 58 -10.45 3.71 -0.57
C GLU A 58 -8.98 4.01 -0.24
N GLY A 59 -8.04 3.23 -0.78
CA GLY A 59 -6.65 3.29 -0.34
C GLY A 59 -5.91 4.61 -0.65
N LEU A 60 -6.37 5.36 -1.66
CA LEU A 60 -5.83 6.65 -2.07
C LEU A 60 -6.79 7.83 -1.83
N TYR A 61 -7.72 7.67 -0.88
CA TYR A 61 -8.77 8.65 -0.54
C TYR A 61 -9.65 8.97 -1.76
N GLY A 62 -10.12 10.21 -1.92
CA GLY A 62 -10.94 10.64 -3.07
C GLY A 62 -10.27 10.54 -4.45
N ARG A 63 -9.09 9.89 -4.56
CA ARG A 63 -8.39 9.62 -5.82
C ARG A 63 -8.22 8.13 -6.11
N SER A 64 -8.83 7.25 -5.33
CA SER A 64 -8.80 5.81 -5.57
C SER A 64 -9.43 5.43 -6.91
N GLY A 65 -10.52 6.08 -7.32
CA GLY A 65 -11.13 5.83 -8.64
C GLY A 65 -10.21 6.17 -9.82
N GLU A 66 -9.51 7.31 -9.77
CA GLU A 66 -8.50 7.68 -10.79
C GLU A 66 -7.34 6.67 -10.83
N TRP A 67 -6.92 6.19 -9.66
CA TRP A 67 -5.85 5.21 -9.53
C TRP A 67 -6.25 3.85 -10.08
N ALA A 68 -7.44 3.37 -9.73
CA ALA A 68 -8.03 2.15 -10.25
C ALA A 68 -8.10 2.19 -11.78
N TYR A 69 -8.56 3.30 -12.36
CA TYR A 69 -8.66 3.47 -13.81
C TYR A 69 -7.28 3.52 -14.52
N ARG A 70 -6.30 4.22 -13.95
CA ARG A 70 -5.00 4.44 -14.61
C ARG A 70 -3.96 3.35 -14.36
N VAL A 71 -4.02 2.68 -13.22
CA VAL A 71 -3.00 1.73 -12.74
C VAL A 71 -3.60 0.34 -12.49
N GLY A 72 -4.84 0.26 -12.01
CA GLY A 72 -5.52 -1.02 -11.81
C GLY A 72 -5.01 -1.88 -10.65
N LEU A 73 -4.14 -1.36 -9.78
CA LEU A 73 -3.55 -2.14 -8.69
C LEU A 73 -4.09 -1.70 -7.32
N PRO A 74 -4.35 -2.62 -6.36
CA PRO A 74 -4.62 -2.25 -4.97
C PRO A 74 -3.51 -1.37 -4.41
N GLY A 75 -3.86 -0.21 -3.84
CA GLY A 75 -2.87 0.74 -3.34
C GLY A 75 -3.22 1.36 -2.00
N LYS A 76 -2.24 1.92 -1.29
CA LYS A 76 -2.45 2.68 -0.06
C LYS A 76 -1.50 3.87 -0.01
N SER A 77 -2.03 5.03 0.37
CA SER A 77 -1.22 6.23 0.65
C SER A 77 -1.24 6.61 2.13
N GLY A 78 -0.13 7.15 2.63
CA GLY A 78 0.00 7.68 4.00
C GLY A 78 0.38 9.16 4.00
N VAL A 79 -0.04 9.88 5.05
CA VAL A 79 0.31 11.31 5.23
C VAL A 79 1.81 11.55 5.41
N GLY A 80 2.55 10.53 5.85
CA GLY A 80 4.01 10.55 5.91
C GLY A 80 4.69 10.63 4.54
N GLY A 81 3.95 10.43 3.43
CA GLY A 81 4.49 10.50 2.06
C GLY A 81 4.85 9.14 1.44
N GLY A 82 4.54 8.04 2.15
CA GLY A 82 4.66 6.67 1.63
C GLY A 82 3.46 6.25 0.79
N ILE A 83 3.72 5.48 -0.26
CA ILE A 83 2.72 4.81 -1.10
C ILE A 83 3.11 3.35 -1.26
N LEU A 84 2.12 2.48 -1.12
CA LEU A 84 2.19 1.05 -1.36
C LEU A 84 1.24 0.70 -2.50
N ALA A 85 1.66 -0.18 -3.41
CA ALA A 85 0.81 -0.89 -4.35
C ALA A 85 1.12 -2.38 -4.32
N VAL A 86 0.12 -3.21 -4.59
CA VAL A 86 0.26 -4.67 -4.56
C VAL A 86 -0.08 -5.21 -5.95
N VAL A 87 0.81 -6.06 -6.47
CA VAL A 87 0.54 -6.90 -7.65
C VAL A 87 0.24 -8.30 -7.12
N PRO A 88 -1.06 -8.71 -7.06
CA PRO A 88 -1.44 -10.00 -6.49
C PRO A 88 -0.70 -11.16 -7.16
N GLY A 89 -0.14 -12.07 -6.37
CA GLY A 89 0.62 -13.23 -6.86
C GLY A 89 2.05 -12.93 -7.31
N VAL A 90 2.49 -11.66 -7.34
CA VAL A 90 3.81 -11.29 -7.89
C VAL A 90 4.68 -10.53 -6.89
N MET A 91 4.30 -9.30 -6.51
CA MET A 91 5.17 -8.43 -5.70
C MET A 91 4.43 -7.26 -5.05
N GLY A 92 5.06 -6.64 -4.06
CA GLY A 92 4.69 -5.34 -3.52
C GLY A 92 5.60 -4.24 -4.04
N ILE A 93 5.03 -3.11 -4.47
CA ILE A 93 5.76 -1.93 -4.91
C ILE A 93 5.55 -0.84 -3.85
N ALA A 94 6.63 -0.29 -3.32
CA ALA A 94 6.56 0.84 -2.40
C ALA A 94 7.45 1.99 -2.88
N ALA A 95 7.01 3.21 -2.63
CA ALA A 95 7.82 4.39 -2.82
C ALA A 95 7.51 5.40 -1.70
N PHE A 96 8.53 6.18 -1.33
CA PHE A 96 8.44 7.16 -0.27
C PHE A 96 9.09 8.46 -0.72
N SER A 97 8.45 9.58 -0.42
CA SER A 97 9.07 10.90 -0.50
C SER A 97 8.53 11.75 0.64
N PRO A 98 9.39 12.44 1.41
CA PRO A 98 8.93 13.35 2.45
C PRO A 98 8.03 14.43 1.85
N THR A 99 6.92 14.74 2.54
CA THR A 99 5.95 15.73 2.06
C THR A 99 6.44 17.14 2.37
N ALA A 100 6.84 17.89 1.35
CA ALA A 100 7.14 19.31 1.48
C ALA A 100 5.88 20.15 1.19
N GLY A 101 5.19 20.60 2.23
CA GLY A 101 4.24 21.72 2.16
C GLY A 101 2.80 21.43 1.71
N ARG A 102 2.02 22.52 1.60
CA ARG A 102 0.55 22.56 1.47
C ARG A 102 0.03 22.15 0.08
N ARG A 103 0.89 22.21 -0.93
CA ARG A 103 0.69 21.60 -2.25
C ARG A 103 1.31 20.20 -2.14
N ARG A 104 0.64 19.15 -2.62
CA ARG A 104 1.09 17.75 -2.47
C ARG A 104 1.86 17.20 -3.70
N PRO A 105 2.74 17.92 -4.42
CA PRO A 105 3.32 17.42 -5.68
C PRO A 105 4.18 16.16 -5.47
N THR A 106 4.75 15.96 -4.28
CA THR A 106 5.50 14.75 -3.92
C THR A 106 4.62 13.50 -3.87
N VAL A 107 3.41 13.56 -3.29
CA VAL A 107 2.49 12.41 -3.31
C VAL A 107 2.10 12.04 -4.74
N PHE A 108 1.93 13.02 -5.63
CA PHE A 108 1.70 12.74 -7.05
C PHE A 108 2.94 12.14 -7.73
N ALA A 109 4.14 12.63 -7.42
CA ALA A 109 5.39 12.07 -7.94
C ALA A 109 5.58 10.62 -7.50
N VAL A 110 5.34 10.32 -6.23
CA VAL A 110 5.42 8.96 -5.68
C VAL A 110 4.36 8.05 -6.31
N LYS A 111 3.13 8.54 -6.53
CA LYS A 111 2.11 7.78 -7.29
C LYS A 111 2.60 7.47 -8.70
N LYS A 112 3.18 8.46 -9.39
CA LYS A 112 3.72 8.29 -10.75
C LYS A 112 4.90 7.32 -10.78
N MET A 113 5.77 7.30 -9.76
CA MET A 113 6.86 6.34 -9.67
C MET A 113 6.33 4.92 -9.57
N VAL A 114 5.40 4.66 -8.64
CA VAL A 114 4.78 3.33 -8.49
C VAL A 114 4.02 2.93 -9.76
N ALA A 115 3.25 3.85 -10.36
CA ALA A 115 2.55 3.61 -11.61
C ALA A 115 3.50 3.36 -12.79
N SER A 116 4.63 4.06 -12.85
CA SER A 116 5.65 3.86 -13.89
C SER A 116 6.29 2.49 -13.78
N VAL A 117 6.62 2.05 -12.56
CA VAL A 117 7.18 0.71 -12.31
C VAL A 117 6.16 -0.36 -12.70
N ALA A 118 4.90 -0.22 -12.29
CA ALA A 118 3.83 -1.14 -12.67
C ALA A 118 3.69 -1.24 -14.20
N LYS A 119 3.64 -0.09 -14.88
CA LYS A 119 3.52 -0.02 -16.35
C LYS A 119 4.73 -0.59 -17.08
N GLN A 120 5.95 -0.32 -16.62
CA GLN A 120 7.18 -0.86 -17.21
C GLN A 120 7.23 -2.39 -17.11
N LEU A 121 6.67 -2.95 -16.04
CA LEU A 121 6.63 -4.39 -15.82
C LEU A 121 5.40 -5.07 -16.44
N GLY A 122 4.56 -4.31 -17.16
CA GLY A 122 3.36 -4.84 -17.82
C GLY A 122 2.23 -5.22 -16.86
N TYR A 123 2.31 -4.83 -15.59
CA TYR A 123 1.27 -5.10 -14.61
C TYR A 123 0.24 -3.98 -14.64
N ASN A 124 -0.91 -4.27 -15.23
CA ASN A 124 -2.09 -3.43 -15.24
C ASN A 124 -3.27 -4.30 -14.82
N GLY A 125 -4.08 -3.85 -13.87
CA GLY A 125 -5.32 -4.56 -13.49
C GLY A 125 -6.48 -4.36 -14.47
N VAL A 126 -6.20 -3.80 -15.66
CA VAL A 126 -7.11 -3.54 -16.77
C VAL A 126 -6.49 -4.09 -18.05
#